data_AF-A0A9N9Q315-F1
#
_entry.id   AF-A0A9N9Q315-F1
#
_cell.length_a   1.000
_cell.length_b   1.000
_cell.length_c   1.000
_cell.angle_alpha   90.00
_cell.angle_beta   90.00
_cell.angle_gamma   90.00
#
_symmetry.space_group_name_H-M   'P 1'
#
loop_
_entity.id
_entity.type
_entity.pdbx_description
1 polymer ?
#
loop_
_entity_poly.entity_id
_entity_poly.type
_entity_poly.pdbx_seq_one_letter_code
_entity_poly.pdbx_strand_id
1 'polypeptide(L)'
;MYQFHQEQYSYTILAEKTKLKPRSWVMTTPGSEGFLKLPNETFLYTSPPRTSIQLSTPNTFPAAQPYSAKCDSGIVYITNQRIVYLPSAPTTELQSFSAPILNLQDTFVRAPFFGANYWTATVKPVNGGGIPSSHLAVELKITFREGGAFDFHTIFEQIKERSYQAYTLARETGHNGVTGEDLANVHLEQLPAYEAGRDVEDAEEPRILSPIPRRPTGNVASEAIVPPSNPPAPDEPPPGYEEAQVQAVGAVLEDRLRREAP
;
A
#
# COMPACT_ATOMS: atom_id res chain seq x y z
N MET A 1 -56.14 -8.37 22.15
CA MET A 1 -55.38 -9.62 21.90
C MET A 1 -54.38 -9.51 20.76
N TYR A 2 -54.62 -8.70 19.72
CA TYR A 2 -53.70 -8.56 18.57
C TYR A 2 -52.36 -7.85 18.88
N GLN A 3 -52.39 -6.86 19.78
CA GLN A 3 -51.22 -6.01 20.06
C GLN A 3 -50.10 -6.74 20.83
N PHE A 4 -50.47 -7.64 21.75
CA PHE A 4 -49.53 -8.49 22.49
C PHE A 4 -48.76 -9.46 21.59
N HIS A 5 -49.40 -9.99 20.54
CA HIS A 5 -48.70 -10.85 19.57
C HIS A 5 -47.69 -10.05 18.76
N GLN A 6 -48.04 -8.86 18.27
CA GLN A 6 -47.10 -8.00 17.54
C GLN A 6 -45.87 -7.61 18.36
N GLU A 7 -46.05 -7.36 19.65
CA GLU A 7 -44.94 -7.08 20.55
C GLU A 7 -44.06 -8.34 20.76
N GLN A 8 -44.64 -9.52 20.96
CA GLN A 8 -43.84 -10.74 21.05
C GLN A 8 -43.07 -11.05 19.76
N TYR A 9 -43.66 -10.80 18.59
CA TYR A 9 -42.97 -10.90 17.30
C TYR A 9 -41.86 -9.86 17.17
N SER A 10 -42.07 -8.61 17.60
CA SER A 10 -41.01 -7.60 17.54
C SER A 10 -39.86 -7.92 18.50
N TYR A 11 -40.14 -8.40 19.72
CA TYR A 11 -39.14 -8.82 20.70
C TYR A 11 -38.35 -10.04 20.24
N THR A 12 -38.99 -11.02 19.60
CA THR A 12 -38.29 -12.20 19.04
C THR A 12 -37.39 -11.80 17.88
N ILE A 13 -37.85 -10.96 16.96
CA ILE A 13 -37.03 -10.45 15.85
C ILE A 13 -35.86 -9.59 16.36
N LEU A 14 -36.06 -8.78 17.40
CA LEU A 14 -34.98 -8.00 18.02
C LEU A 14 -34.00 -8.90 18.79
N ALA A 15 -34.48 -9.90 19.53
CA ALA A 15 -33.64 -10.85 20.23
C ALA A 15 -32.84 -11.74 19.26
N GLU A 16 -33.41 -12.09 18.11
CA GLU A 16 -32.77 -12.85 17.05
C GLU A 16 -31.72 -12.01 16.29
N LYS A 17 -32.01 -10.72 16.01
CA LYS A 17 -31.01 -9.74 15.52
C LYS A 17 -29.85 -9.53 16.48
N THR A 18 -30.08 -9.69 17.79
CA THR A 18 -29.05 -9.55 18.82
C THR A 18 -28.25 -10.85 19.01
N LYS A 19 -28.82 -12.01 18.64
CA LYS A 19 -28.24 -13.31 18.96
C LYS A 19 -27.05 -13.72 18.09
N LEU A 20 -26.89 -13.20 16.88
CA LEU A 20 -25.67 -13.39 16.09
C LEU A 20 -25.53 -12.20 15.16
N LYS A 21 -24.91 -11.10 15.62
CA LYS A 21 -24.31 -10.18 14.67
C LYS A 21 -23.10 -10.92 14.11
N PRO A 22 -23.18 -11.45 12.87
CA PRO A 22 -22.08 -12.21 12.31
C PRO A 22 -20.86 -11.26 12.30
N ARG A 23 -19.70 -11.65 12.86
CA ARG A 23 -18.46 -10.87 12.75
C ARG A 23 -17.91 -10.97 11.32
N SER A 24 -18.69 -10.44 10.37
CA SER A 24 -18.30 -10.29 8.98
C SER A 24 -17.92 -8.85 8.72
N TRP A 25 -16.68 -8.64 8.34
CA TRP A 25 -16.12 -7.35 7.95
C TRP A 25 -16.26 -7.07 6.45
N VAL A 26 -16.67 -8.08 5.67
CA VAL A 26 -16.75 -7.97 4.22
C VAL A 26 -18.02 -8.60 3.69
N MET A 27 -18.63 -7.92 2.71
CA MET A 27 -19.78 -8.45 1.99
C MET A 27 -19.30 -9.49 0.98
N THR A 28 -19.71 -10.74 1.17
CA THR A 28 -19.50 -11.82 0.21
C THR A 28 -20.77 -12.03 -0.60
N THR A 29 -20.66 -12.22 -1.91
CA THR A 29 -21.82 -12.56 -2.74
C THR A 29 -22.06 -14.07 -2.65
N PRO A 30 -23.29 -14.54 -2.40
CA PRO A 30 -23.59 -15.97 -2.44
C PRO A 30 -23.21 -16.56 -3.80
N GLY A 31 -22.32 -17.55 -3.80
CA GLY A 31 -21.87 -18.24 -5.03
C GLY A 31 -20.66 -17.64 -5.75
N SER A 32 -20.05 -16.56 -5.25
CA SER A 32 -18.73 -16.10 -5.74
C SER A 32 -17.62 -16.47 -4.75
N GLU A 33 -16.46 -16.87 -5.26
CA GLU A 33 -15.27 -17.17 -4.45
C GLU A 33 -14.53 -15.89 -3.98
N GLY A 34 -15.27 -14.83 -3.65
CA GLY A 34 -14.66 -13.54 -3.35
C GLY A 34 -15.53 -12.57 -2.57
N PHE A 35 -15.02 -11.36 -2.43
CA PHE A 35 -15.67 -10.29 -1.69
C PHE A 35 -15.96 -9.07 -2.54
N LEU A 36 -16.91 -8.25 -2.09
CA LEU A 36 -17.27 -7.01 -2.75
C LEU A 36 -16.20 -5.94 -2.54
N LYS A 37 -15.62 -5.50 -3.65
CA LYS A 37 -14.64 -4.42 -3.71
C LYS A 37 -15.28 -3.06 -3.38
N LEU A 38 -14.55 -2.23 -2.65
CA LEU A 38 -14.85 -0.81 -2.49
C LEU A 38 -14.64 -0.06 -3.83
N PRO A 39 -15.20 1.15 -3.97
CA PRO A 39 -14.87 2.01 -5.11
C PRO A 39 -13.35 2.16 -5.25
N ASN A 40 -12.84 1.99 -6.47
CA ASN A 40 -11.42 2.05 -6.79
C ASN A 40 -10.53 1.03 -6.04
N GLU A 41 -11.12 -0.06 -5.54
CA GLU A 41 -10.37 -1.16 -4.92
C GLU A 41 -9.86 -2.16 -5.99
N THR A 42 -8.56 -2.42 -6.01
CA THR A 42 -7.89 -3.35 -6.94
C THR A 42 -7.16 -4.45 -6.19
N PHE A 43 -7.12 -5.66 -6.76
CA PHE A 43 -6.39 -6.79 -6.19
C PHE A 43 -4.91 -6.68 -6.51
N LEU A 44 -4.06 -6.87 -5.50
CA LEU A 44 -2.60 -6.86 -5.63
C LEU A 44 -2.00 -8.22 -5.34
N TYR A 45 -2.56 -8.97 -4.39
CA TYR A 45 -2.08 -10.29 -4.02
C TYR A 45 -3.22 -11.19 -3.52
N THR A 46 -3.07 -12.50 -3.77
CA THR A 46 -3.93 -13.56 -3.26
C THR A 46 -3.05 -14.69 -2.73
N SER A 47 -3.25 -15.09 -1.49
CA SER A 47 -2.50 -16.20 -0.91
C SER A 47 -3.01 -17.57 -1.37
N PRO A 48 -2.23 -18.64 -1.15
CA PRO A 48 -2.74 -20.00 -1.20
C PRO A 48 -3.91 -20.23 -0.21
N PRO A 49 -4.80 -21.21 -0.47
CA PRO A 49 -6.01 -21.46 0.32
C PRO A 49 -5.76 -22.07 1.71
N ARG A 50 -4.57 -22.63 1.97
CA ARG A 50 -4.19 -23.11 3.31
C ARG A 50 -3.44 -22.05 4.10
N THR A 51 -3.95 -20.81 4.10
CA THR A 51 -3.44 -19.72 4.92
C THR A 51 -4.29 -19.59 6.18
N SER A 52 -3.65 -19.61 7.36
CA SER A 52 -4.36 -19.46 8.63
C SER A 52 -4.16 -18.07 9.21
N ILE A 53 -5.15 -17.58 9.97
CA ILE A 53 -5.12 -16.29 10.66
C ILE A 53 -5.34 -16.48 12.16
N GLN A 54 -4.67 -15.66 12.96
CA GLN A 54 -4.86 -15.56 14.40
C GLN A 54 -4.79 -14.10 14.82
N LEU A 55 -5.79 -13.68 15.59
CA LEU A 55 -5.85 -12.40 16.29
C LEU A 55 -5.75 -12.68 17.79
N SER A 56 -4.91 -11.94 18.49
CA SER A 56 -4.77 -12.05 19.95
C SER A 56 -4.40 -10.71 20.59
N THR A 57 -4.90 -10.46 21.79
CA THR A 57 -4.42 -9.32 22.59
C THR A 57 -2.94 -9.49 22.93
N PRO A 58 -2.14 -8.41 22.89
CA PRO A 58 -0.76 -8.46 23.34
C PRO A 58 -0.67 -8.93 24.80
N ASN A 59 0.34 -9.76 25.10
CA ASN A 59 0.52 -10.37 26.43
C ASN A 59 0.84 -9.35 27.55
N THR A 60 0.99 -8.07 27.21
CA THR A 60 1.36 -6.98 28.13
C THR A 60 0.18 -6.35 28.88
N PHE A 61 -1.07 -6.71 28.56
CA PHE A 61 -2.27 -6.13 29.19
C PHE A 61 -3.14 -7.18 29.92
N PRO A 62 -2.70 -7.71 31.07
CA PRO A 62 -3.44 -8.71 31.85
C PRO A 62 -4.70 -8.16 32.57
N ALA A 63 -4.95 -6.85 32.53
CA ALA A 63 -6.08 -6.22 33.22
C ALA A 63 -7.39 -6.16 32.40
N ALA A 64 -7.34 -6.43 31.09
CA ALA A 64 -8.50 -6.47 30.21
C ALA A 64 -8.85 -7.92 29.84
N GLN A 65 -10.13 -8.21 29.58
CA GLN A 65 -10.55 -9.53 29.09
C GLN A 65 -9.78 -9.87 27.81
N PRO A 66 -9.07 -11.01 27.74
CA PRO A 66 -8.28 -11.34 26.56
C PRO A 66 -9.20 -11.56 25.36
N TYR A 67 -8.84 -10.95 24.23
CA TYR A 67 -9.51 -11.19 22.95
C TYR A 67 -8.66 -12.12 22.11
N SER A 68 -9.26 -13.20 21.61
CA SER A 68 -8.64 -14.06 20.60
C SER A 68 -9.67 -14.53 19.58
N ALA A 69 -9.26 -14.58 18.33
CA ALA A 69 -10.02 -15.16 17.23
C ALA A 69 -9.04 -15.85 16.28
N LYS A 70 -9.38 -17.05 15.78
CA LYS A 70 -8.49 -17.81 14.89
C LYS A 70 -9.26 -18.57 13.84
N CYS A 71 -8.62 -18.82 12.71
CA CYS A 71 -9.08 -19.74 11.68
C CYS A 71 -7.89 -20.42 11.01
N ASP A 72 -7.98 -21.75 10.84
CA ASP A 72 -6.87 -22.59 10.41
C ASP A 72 -6.70 -22.69 8.88
N SER A 73 -7.68 -22.21 8.10
CA SER A 73 -7.64 -22.26 6.64
C SER A 73 -8.49 -21.15 6.03
N GLY A 74 -8.00 -20.57 4.94
CA GLY A 74 -8.60 -19.44 4.26
C GLY A 74 -7.63 -18.79 3.29
N ILE A 75 -8.10 -17.73 2.66
CA ILE A 75 -7.35 -16.94 1.70
C ILE A 75 -7.21 -15.53 2.25
N VAL A 76 -5.98 -15.00 2.26
CA VAL A 76 -5.73 -13.58 2.47
C VAL A 76 -5.49 -12.88 1.14
N TYR A 77 -6.10 -11.72 0.99
CA TYR A 77 -5.97 -10.83 -0.15
C TYR A 77 -5.33 -9.52 0.31
N ILE A 78 -4.44 -8.97 -0.51
CA ILE A 78 -4.00 -7.58 -0.40
C ILE A 78 -4.66 -6.80 -1.53
N THR A 79 -5.33 -5.72 -1.18
CA THR A 79 -5.81 -4.71 -2.12
C THR A 79 -5.03 -3.43 -1.97
N ASN A 80 -5.26 -2.46 -2.86
CA ASN A 80 -4.70 -1.11 -2.73
C ASN A 80 -5.23 -0.32 -1.52
N GLN A 81 -6.23 -0.82 -0.79
CA GLN A 81 -6.85 -0.12 0.34
C GLN A 81 -6.74 -0.89 1.66
N ARG A 82 -6.74 -2.22 1.63
CA ARG A 82 -6.83 -3.06 2.84
C ARG A 82 -6.30 -4.47 2.62
N ILE A 83 -6.09 -5.17 3.73
CA ILE A 83 -6.00 -6.63 3.74
C ILE A 83 -7.39 -7.20 4.03
N VAL A 84 -7.76 -8.25 3.31
CA VAL A 84 -8.99 -9.02 3.55
C VAL A 84 -8.65 -10.48 3.75
N TYR A 85 -9.22 -11.11 4.77
CA TYR A 85 -9.13 -12.56 4.96
C TYR A 85 -10.52 -13.19 4.87
N LEU A 86 -10.62 -14.23 4.06
CA LEU A 86 -11.81 -15.06 3.90
C LEU A 86 -11.53 -16.48 4.42
N PRO A 87 -12.10 -16.87 5.57
CA PRO A 87 -12.05 -18.24 6.08
C PRO A 87 -12.64 -19.24 5.07
N SER A 88 -11.99 -20.40 4.91
CA SER A 88 -12.59 -21.54 4.19
C SER A 88 -13.76 -22.14 4.99
N ALA A 89 -13.67 -22.10 6.32
CA ALA A 89 -14.72 -22.51 7.25
C ALA A 89 -14.98 -21.36 8.25
N PRO A 90 -15.91 -20.44 7.93
CA PRO A 90 -16.28 -19.34 8.82
C PRO A 90 -16.76 -19.82 10.19
N THR A 91 -16.28 -19.19 11.27
CA THR A 91 -16.73 -19.48 12.63
C THR A 91 -17.59 -18.34 13.17
N THR A 92 -18.28 -18.55 14.30
CA THR A 92 -19.02 -17.47 14.98
C THR A 92 -18.11 -16.33 15.44
N GLU A 93 -16.85 -16.64 15.74
CA GLU A 93 -15.84 -15.68 16.18
C GLU A 93 -15.21 -14.90 15.02
N LEU A 94 -15.06 -15.54 13.86
CA LEU A 94 -14.38 -15.00 12.69
C LEU A 94 -15.04 -15.46 11.39
N GLN A 95 -15.82 -14.58 10.77
CA GLN A 95 -16.47 -14.88 9.48
C GLN A 95 -15.73 -14.31 8.28
N SER A 96 -15.11 -13.16 8.48
CA SER A 96 -14.12 -12.58 7.58
C SER A 96 -13.19 -11.73 8.44
N PHE A 97 -12.20 -11.09 7.86
CA PHE A 97 -11.45 -10.04 8.53
C PHE A 97 -11.03 -9.01 7.50
N SER A 98 -11.03 -7.74 7.89
CA SER A 98 -10.61 -6.63 7.05
C SER A 98 -9.87 -5.61 7.89
N ALA A 99 -8.70 -5.17 7.43
CA ALA A 99 -7.95 -4.10 8.05
C ALA A 99 -7.37 -3.16 6.98
N PRO A 100 -7.62 -1.83 7.08
CA PRO A 100 -6.94 -0.86 6.22
C PRO A 100 -5.42 -1.01 6.30
N ILE A 101 -4.71 -0.79 5.19
CA ILE A 101 -3.25 -0.95 5.14
C ILE A 101 -2.55 -0.12 6.22
N LEU A 102 -2.98 1.13 6.42
CA LEU A 102 -2.38 2.05 7.39
C LEU A 102 -2.68 1.71 8.86
N ASN A 103 -3.62 0.79 9.13
CA ASN A 103 -3.91 0.32 10.48
C ASN A 103 -3.02 -0.84 10.92
N LEU A 104 -2.15 -1.33 10.03
CA LEU A 104 -1.24 -2.44 10.27
C LEU A 104 0.20 -1.92 10.48
N GLN A 105 0.70 -2.09 11.69
CA GLN A 105 1.98 -1.57 12.17
C GLN A 105 2.92 -2.71 12.56
N ASP A 106 4.20 -2.40 12.75
CA ASP A 106 5.23 -3.35 13.22
C ASP A 106 5.22 -4.69 12.46
N THR A 107 5.25 -4.58 11.13
CA THR A 107 5.04 -5.70 10.21
C THR A 107 6.35 -6.44 9.97
N PHE A 108 6.33 -7.77 10.09
CA PHE A 108 7.51 -8.59 9.83
C PHE A 108 7.15 -10.01 9.39
N VAL A 109 8.05 -10.63 8.63
CA VAL A 109 7.95 -12.03 8.20
C VAL A 109 9.03 -12.87 8.89
N ARG A 110 8.69 -14.11 9.26
CA ARG A 110 9.62 -15.09 9.82
C ARG A 110 9.51 -16.41 9.07
N ALA A 111 10.68 -16.99 8.81
CA ALA A 111 10.85 -18.34 8.30
C ALA A 111 11.53 -19.20 9.37
N PRO A 112 10.76 -19.89 10.22
CA PRO A 112 11.34 -20.80 11.20
C PRO A 112 11.99 -21.99 10.49
N PHE A 113 13.06 -22.56 11.07
CA PHE A 113 13.73 -23.76 10.53
C PHE A 113 12.80 -24.96 10.37
N PHE A 114 11.80 -25.06 11.25
CA PHE A 114 10.75 -26.05 11.19
C PHE A 114 9.39 -25.35 11.31
N GLY A 115 8.46 -25.74 10.44
CA GLY A 115 7.11 -25.17 10.38
C GLY A 115 6.91 -24.22 9.20
N ALA A 116 5.71 -23.63 9.16
CA ALA A 116 5.31 -22.73 8.09
C ALA A 116 5.80 -21.30 8.37
N ASN A 117 6.13 -20.58 7.29
CA ASN A 117 6.44 -19.17 7.36
C ASN A 117 5.21 -18.40 7.82
N TYR A 118 5.44 -17.35 8.60
CA TYR A 118 4.36 -16.51 9.08
C TYR A 118 4.73 -15.04 8.98
N TRP A 119 3.70 -14.24 8.78
CA TRP A 119 3.74 -12.79 8.79
C TRP A 119 2.94 -12.29 9.97
N THR A 120 3.43 -11.25 10.63
CA THR A 120 2.83 -10.67 11.83
C THR A 120 2.74 -9.16 11.72
N ALA A 121 1.73 -8.61 12.39
CA ALA A 121 1.46 -7.18 12.45
C ALA A 121 0.74 -6.80 13.73
N THR A 122 0.95 -5.58 14.19
CA THR A 122 0.10 -4.91 15.18
C THR A 122 -1.08 -4.25 14.45
N VAL A 123 -2.30 -4.67 14.76
CA VAL A 123 -3.54 -4.08 14.24
C VAL A 123 -4.01 -2.99 15.20
N LYS A 124 -4.19 -1.77 14.68
CA LYS A 124 -4.93 -0.71 15.37
C LYS A 124 -6.43 -0.86 15.09
N PRO A 125 -7.27 -1.21 16.09
CA PRO A 125 -8.70 -1.39 15.88
C PRO A 125 -9.39 -0.09 15.47
N VAL A 126 -10.49 -0.22 14.71
CA VAL A 126 -11.37 0.89 14.35
C VAL A 126 -12.71 0.76 15.08
N ASN A 127 -13.33 1.90 15.38
CA ASN A 127 -14.66 1.91 15.99
C ASN A 127 -15.67 1.18 15.11
N GLY A 128 -16.43 0.25 15.69
CA GLY A 128 -17.39 -0.58 14.96
C GLY A 128 -16.78 -1.75 14.18
N GLY A 129 -15.45 -1.93 14.20
CA GLY A 129 -14.73 -2.97 13.49
C GLY A 129 -14.64 -4.32 14.21
N GLY A 130 -15.65 -4.74 14.98
CA GLY A 130 -15.75 -6.09 15.55
C GLY A 130 -14.80 -6.46 16.71
N ILE A 131 -13.68 -5.74 16.86
CA ILE A 131 -12.76 -5.82 17.99
C ILE A 131 -13.23 -4.85 19.09
N PRO A 132 -13.28 -5.27 20.37
CA PRO A 132 -13.66 -4.38 21.46
C PRO A 132 -12.77 -3.14 21.56
N SER A 133 -13.35 -1.96 21.74
CA SER A 133 -12.63 -0.68 21.86
C SER A 133 -11.76 -0.57 23.11
N SER A 134 -11.90 -1.49 24.07
CA SER A 134 -11.00 -1.65 25.21
C SER A 134 -9.57 -2.03 24.80
N HIS A 135 -9.39 -2.57 23.60
CA HIS A 135 -8.07 -2.94 23.08
C HIS A 135 -7.56 -1.85 22.14
N LEU A 136 -6.45 -1.20 22.52
CA LEU A 136 -5.79 -0.18 21.70
C LEU A 136 -5.01 -0.81 20.53
N ALA A 137 -4.58 -2.06 20.69
CA ALA A 137 -3.83 -2.82 19.71
C ALA A 137 -4.11 -4.33 19.86
N VAL A 138 -4.09 -5.06 18.75
CA VAL A 138 -4.23 -6.52 18.69
C VAL A 138 -3.13 -7.07 17.80
N GLU A 139 -2.52 -8.18 18.17
CA GLU A 139 -1.54 -8.87 17.33
C GLU A 139 -2.26 -9.72 16.28
N LEU A 140 -1.89 -9.53 15.02
CA LEU A 140 -2.30 -10.34 13.88
C LEU A 140 -1.15 -11.22 13.46
N LYS A 141 -1.42 -12.52 13.33
CA LYS A 141 -0.51 -13.52 12.78
C LYS A 141 -1.18 -14.25 11.63
N ILE A 142 -0.50 -14.28 10.49
CA ILE A 142 -0.90 -15.00 9.28
C ILE A 142 0.15 -16.06 9.00
N THR A 143 -0.24 -17.32 8.89
CA THR A 143 0.68 -18.44 8.65
C THR A 143 0.40 -19.08 7.30
N PHE A 144 1.43 -19.19 6.47
CA PHE A 144 1.36 -19.61 5.08
C PHE A 144 1.87 -21.04 4.94
N ARG A 145 0.95 -22.03 4.95
CA ARG A 145 1.32 -23.46 4.91
C ARG A 145 1.82 -23.92 3.54
N GLU A 146 1.61 -23.13 2.50
CA GLU A 146 1.95 -23.44 1.10
C GLU A 146 2.93 -22.43 0.49
N GLY A 147 3.57 -21.60 1.32
CA GLY A 147 4.46 -20.54 0.85
C GLY A 147 3.74 -19.22 0.53
N GLY A 148 4.47 -18.25 -0.01
CA GLY A 148 3.97 -16.90 -0.33
C GLY A 148 4.08 -15.88 0.81
N ALA A 149 4.62 -16.24 1.98
CA ALA A 149 4.77 -15.30 3.09
C ALA A 149 5.71 -14.11 2.79
N PHE A 150 6.81 -14.37 2.06
CA PHE A 150 7.76 -13.33 1.69
C PHE A 150 7.19 -12.42 0.60
N ASP A 151 6.56 -12.98 -0.43
CA ASP A 151 5.89 -12.21 -1.48
C ASP A 151 4.78 -11.33 -0.89
N PHE A 152 3.96 -11.91 -0.01
CA PHE A 152 2.95 -11.17 0.75
C PHE A 152 3.56 -10.00 1.51
N HIS A 153 4.66 -10.23 2.24
CA HIS A 153 5.34 -9.17 2.98
C HIS A 153 5.87 -8.07 2.06
N THR A 154 6.56 -8.43 0.97
CA THR A 154 7.12 -7.46 0.01
C THR A 154 6.02 -6.62 -0.62
N ILE A 155 4.93 -7.24 -1.09
CA ILE A 155 3.80 -6.52 -1.68
C ILE A 155 3.12 -5.63 -0.63
N PHE A 156 2.97 -6.12 0.60
CA PHE A 156 2.40 -5.36 1.70
C PHE A 156 3.22 -4.10 2.03
N GLU A 157 4.55 -4.21 2.16
CA GLU A 157 5.40 -3.04 2.44
C GLU A 157 5.35 -2.02 1.30
N GLN A 158 5.35 -2.48 0.05
CA GLN A 158 5.22 -1.60 -1.13
C GLN A 158 3.90 -0.82 -1.12
N ILE A 159 2.77 -1.49 -0.87
CA ILE A 159 1.47 -0.79 -0.83
C ILE A 159 1.36 0.10 0.40
N LYS A 160 1.92 -0.29 1.54
CA LYS A 160 1.92 0.52 2.77
C LYS A 160 2.67 1.82 2.59
N GLU A 161 3.87 1.78 2.01
CA GLU A 161 4.65 2.97 1.69
C GLU A 161 3.88 3.88 0.73
N ARG A 162 3.33 3.32 -0.35
CA ARG A 162 2.52 4.08 -1.31
C ARG A 162 1.28 4.71 -0.68
N SER A 163 0.55 3.96 0.15
CA SER A 163 -0.62 4.46 0.86
C SER A 163 -0.25 5.60 1.82
N TYR A 164 0.91 5.53 2.47
CA TYR A 164 1.39 6.60 3.34
C TYR A 164 1.74 7.86 2.55
N GLN A 165 2.46 7.72 1.43
CA GLN A 165 2.79 8.84 0.53
C GLN A 165 1.53 9.53 -0.01
N ALA A 166 0.56 8.75 -0.48
CA ALA A 166 -0.73 9.29 -0.96
C ALA A 166 -1.48 10.05 0.14
N TYR A 167 -1.48 9.52 1.37
CA TYR A 167 -2.11 10.17 2.52
C TYR A 167 -1.39 11.47 2.93
N THR A 168 -0.06 11.50 2.89
CA THR A 168 0.73 12.70 3.20
C THR A 168 0.51 13.79 2.16
N LEU A 169 0.58 13.46 0.86
CA LEU A 169 0.31 14.39 -0.23
C LEU A 169 -1.11 14.96 -0.16
N ALA A 170 -2.09 14.12 0.14
CA ALA A 170 -3.48 14.52 0.34
C ALA A 170 -3.65 15.54 1.47
N ARG A 171 -2.89 15.38 2.57
CA ARG A 171 -2.93 16.31 3.71
C ARG A 171 -2.24 17.62 3.42
N GLU A 172 -1.14 17.58 2.67
CA GLU A 172 -0.40 18.77 2.25
C GLU A 172 -1.18 19.57 1.20
N THR A 173 -1.75 18.88 0.21
CA THR A 173 -2.58 19.48 -0.84
C THR A 173 -3.94 19.95 -0.29
N GLY A 174 -4.46 19.27 0.74
CA GLY A 174 -5.71 19.58 1.42
C GLY A 174 -5.72 20.93 2.17
N HIS A 175 -4.59 21.63 2.26
CA HIS A 175 -4.57 23.04 2.68
C HIS A 175 -5.14 24.00 1.62
N ASN A 176 -5.36 23.53 0.39
CA ASN A 176 -5.99 24.27 -0.72
C ASN A 176 -7.42 23.81 -1.06
N GLY A 177 -8.20 23.36 -0.06
CA GLY A 177 -9.66 23.30 -0.19
C GLY A 177 -10.23 22.20 -1.10
N VAL A 178 -9.61 21.03 -1.12
CA VAL A 178 -10.10 19.86 -1.87
C VAL A 178 -10.84 18.90 -0.92
N THR A 179 -12.10 18.57 -1.24
CA THR A 179 -12.97 17.70 -0.43
C THR A 179 -12.58 16.21 -0.56
N GLY A 180 -12.89 15.41 0.45
CA GLY A 180 -12.44 14.01 0.60
C GLY A 180 -12.87 13.00 -0.50
N GLU A 181 -13.64 13.44 -1.50
CA GLU A 181 -14.03 12.62 -2.67
C GLU A 181 -12.94 12.64 -3.77
N ASP A 182 -12.08 13.66 -3.80
CA ASP A 182 -10.96 13.77 -4.76
C ASP A 182 -9.74 12.91 -4.39
N LEU A 183 -9.73 12.34 -3.17
CA LEU A 183 -8.67 11.43 -2.70
C LEU A 183 -8.63 10.10 -3.47
N ALA A 184 -9.77 9.69 -4.01
CA ALA A 184 -9.89 8.48 -4.83
C ALA A 184 -9.54 8.74 -6.31
N ASN A 185 -9.33 10.01 -6.68
CA ASN A 185 -9.18 10.50 -8.05
C ASN A 185 -7.76 11.03 -8.35
N VAL A 186 -6.83 10.94 -7.39
CA VAL A 186 -5.40 11.16 -7.66
C VAL A 186 -4.89 9.97 -8.47
N HIS A 187 -4.99 10.14 -9.79
CA HIS A 187 -4.52 9.27 -10.85
C HIS A 187 -3.18 8.61 -10.49
N LEU A 188 -3.23 7.35 -10.08
CA LEU A 188 -2.10 6.50 -9.69
C LEU A 188 -1.29 5.99 -10.88
N GLU A 189 -1.33 6.67 -12.03
CA GLU A 189 -0.51 6.26 -13.17
C GLU A 189 0.92 6.78 -12.97
N GLN A 190 1.86 5.83 -12.92
CA GLN A 190 3.28 6.08 -13.13
C GLN A 190 3.41 7.01 -14.33
N LEU A 191 4.04 8.18 -14.11
CA LEU A 191 4.46 9.01 -15.23
C LEU A 191 5.18 8.10 -16.23
N PRO A 192 4.86 8.17 -17.53
CA PRO A 192 5.60 7.44 -18.54
C PRO A 192 7.07 7.69 -18.31
N ALA A 193 7.88 6.63 -18.21
CA ALA A 193 9.33 6.81 -18.26
C ALA A 193 9.62 7.64 -19.51
N TYR A 194 10.39 8.72 -19.37
CA TYR A 194 10.78 9.54 -20.51
C TYR A 194 11.47 8.63 -21.52
N GLU A 195 10.77 8.25 -22.59
CA GLU A 195 11.42 7.63 -23.72
C GLU A 195 12.31 8.72 -24.32
N ALA A 196 13.62 8.56 -24.20
CA ALA A 196 14.54 9.31 -25.02
C ALA A 196 14.09 9.11 -26.48
N GLY A 197 13.80 10.22 -27.16
CA GLY A 197 13.22 10.22 -28.50
C GLY A 197 13.92 9.18 -29.37
N ARG A 198 13.14 8.20 -29.83
CA ARG A 198 13.59 7.21 -30.79
C ARG A 198 13.96 7.99 -32.04
N ASP A 199 15.18 7.80 -32.54
CA ASP A 199 15.59 8.34 -33.84
C ASP A 199 14.59 7.85 -34.89
N VAL A 200 13.67 8.74 -35.27
CA VAL A 200 12.79 8.54 -36.42
C VAL A 200 13.63 8.77 -37.66
N GLU A 201 14.12 7.68 -38.24
CA GLU A 201 14.42 7.63 -39.66
C GLU A 201 13.12 7.94 -40.44
N ASP A 202 13.22 8.90 -41.35
CA ASP A 202 12.26 9.32 -42.37
C ASP A 202 10.90 9.89 -41.94
N ALA A 203 10.80 11.23 -41.87
CA ALA A 203 10.07 12.02 -42.87
C ALA A 203 10.02 13.53 -42.50
N GLU A 204 10.67 14.34 -43.36
CA GLU A 204 10.50 15.78 -43.61
C GLU A 204 10.36 16.78 -42.43
N GLU A 205 11.49 17.31 -41.96
CA GLU A 205 11.58 18.62 -41.29
C GLU A 205 12.42 19.63 -42.11
N PRO A 206 12.12 20.94 -42.01
CA PRO A 206 12.68 21.99 -42.86
C PRO A 206 14.16 22.25 -42.54
N ARG A 207 14.97 22.32 -43.61
CA ARG A 207 16.43 22.44 -43.57
C ARG A 207 16.88 23.81 -43.04
N ILE A 208 17.55 23.82 -41.88
CA ILE A 208 18.44 24.91 -41.48
C ILE A 208 19.85 24.57 -41.99
N LEU A 209 20.37 25.37 -42.92
CA LEU A 209 21.67 25.17 -43.57
C LEU A 209 22.81 25.60 -42.64
N SER A 210 23.66 24.65 -42.25
CA SER A 210 24.98 24.93 -41.65
C SER A 210 26.07 24.25 -42.49
N PRO A 211 27.21 24.90 -42.80
CA PRO A 211 28.18 24.37 -43.76
C PRO A 211 29.10 23.31 -43.13
N ILE A 212 29.21 22.14 -43.78
CA ILE A 212 30.13 21.05 -43.41
C ILE A 212 31.50 21.26 -44.07
N PRO A 213 32.63 21.22 -43.32
CA PRO A 213 33.97 21.10 -43.92
C PRO A 213 34.20 19.67 -44.43
N ARG A 214 34.53 19.52 -45.71
CA ARG A 214 34.85 18.21 -46.33
C ARG A 214 36.29 17.81 -46.05
N ARG A 215 36.52 16.61 -45.50
CA ARG A 215 37.84 15.97 -45.41
C ARG A 215 37.92 14.78 -46.39
N PRO A 216 39.02 14.58 -47.14
CA PRO A 216 39.08 13.57 -48.18
C PRO A 216 39.28 12.15 -47.63
N THR A 217 38.72 11.20 -48.37
CA THR A 217 38.66 9.76 -48.15
C THR A 217 40.01 9.06 -48.30
N GLY A 218 40.28 8.08 -47.44
CA GLY A 218 41.33 7.08 -47.62
C GLY A 218 41.05 5.82 -46.81
N ASN A 219 40.69 4.73 -47.51
CA ASN A 219 40.62 3.36 -47.00
C ASN A 219 41.95 2.96 -46.34
N VAL A 220 41.96 2.15 -45.26
CA VAL A 220 42.28 0.69 -45.22
C VAL A 220 41.99 0.15 -43.80
N ALA A 221 41.64 -1.14 -43.73
CA ALA A 221 41.32 -2.00 -42.59
C ALA A 221 42.20 -1.91 -41.33
N SER A 222 41.64 -2.28 -40.16
CA SER A 222 42.23 -3.21 -39.16
C SER A 222 41.28 -3.48 -37.98
N GLU A 223 41.17 -4.78 -37.66
CA GLU A 223 41.03 -5.46 -36.36
C GLU A 223 40.19 -4.89 -35.20
N ALA A 224 39.38 -5.79 -34.63
CA ALA A 224 38.51 -5.60 -33.49
C ALA A 224 39.28 -5.25 -32.21
N ILE A 225 38.88 -4.13 -31.60
CA ILE A 225 39.32 -3.63 -30.30
C ILE A 225 38.12 -3.70 -29.34
N VAL A 226 38.34 -4.37 -28.21
CA VAL A 226 37.77 -4.24 -26.84
C VAL A 226 36.44 -3.44 -26.67
N PRO A 227 35.43 -3.96 -25.94
CA PRO A 227 34.17 -3.23 -25.71
C PRO A 227 34.41 -1.93 -24.92
N PRO A 228 33.75 -0.81 -25.28
CA PRO A 228 33.98 0.47 -24.62
C PRO A 228 33.37 0.52 -23.22
N SER A 229 34.19 0.97 -22.29
CA SER A 229 33.84 1.44 -20.95
C SER A 229 32.75 2.52 -20.99
N ASN A 230 31.81 2.47 -20.03
CA ASN A 230 30.91 3.58 -19.70
C ASN A 230 31.70 4.91 -19.64
N PRO A 231 31.22 6.02 -20.24
CA PRO A 231 31.83 7.32 -20.02
C PRO A 231 31.70 7.70 -18.53
N PRO A 232 32.74 8.28 -17.92
CA PRO A 232 32.63 8.81 -16.57
C PRO A 232 31.57 9.92 -16.54
N ALA A 233 30.76 9.93 -15.49
CA ALA A 233 29.85 11.03 -15.24
C ALA A 233 30.65 12.35 -15.25
N PRO A 234 30.12 13.44 -15.83
CA PRO A 234 30.80 14.72 -15.79
C PRO A 234 31.03 15.12 -14.33
N ASP A 235 32.30 15.23 -13.94
CA ASP A 235 32.74 15.61 -12.58
C ASP A 235 32.49 17.09 -12.27
N GLU A 236 32.07 17.88 -13.26
CA GLU A 236 31.87 19.32 -13.11
C GLU A 236 30.38 19.65 -12.98
N PRO A 237 29.99 20.37 -11.91
CA PRO A 237 28.61 20.80 -11.77
C PRO A 237 28.19 21.71 -12.94
N PRO A 238 26.89 21.80 -13.24
CA PRO A 238 26.39 22.60 -14.34
C PRO A 238 26.90 24.05 -14.25
N PRO A 239 27.26 24.70 -15.37
CA PRO A 239 27.71 26.09 -15.35
C PRO A 239 26.64 26.98 -14.68
N GLY A 240 27.04 27.72 -13.64
CA GLY A 240 26.17 28.57 -12.81
C GLY A 240 25.65 27.92 -11.51
N TYR A 241 26.00 26.66 -11.23
CA TYR A 241 25.55 25.95 -10.03
C TYR A 241 26.09 26.57 -8.72
N GLU A 242 27.33 27.03 -8.71
CA GLU A 242 27.90 27.74 -7.55
C GLU A 242 27.16 29.05 -7.25
N GLU A 243 26.79 29.81 -8.28
CA GLU A 243 26.05 31.06 -8.11
C GLU A 243 24.66 30.81 -7.52
N ALA A 244 23.97 29.76 -7.99
CA ALA A 244 22.67 29.35 -7.45
C ALA A 244 22.76 28.91 -5.97
N GLN A 245 23.84 28.19 -5.58
CA GLN A 245 24.07 27.82 -4.18
C GLN A 245 24.34 29.04 -3.31
N VAL A 246 25.16 29.98 -3.79
CA VAL A 246 25.49 31.21 -3.05
C VAL A 246 24.22 32.05 -2.83
N GLN A 247 23.35 32.16 -3.83
CA GLN A 247 22.07 32.88 -3.68
C GLN A 247 21.13 32.21 -2.67
N ALA A 248 21.04 30.88 -2.70
CA ALA A 248 20.20 30.13 -1.76
C ALA A 248 20.67 30.30 -0.31
N VAL A 249 21.98 30.21 -0.06
CA VAL A 249 22.56 30.39 1.28
C VAL A 249 22.40 31.83 1.76
N GLY A 250 22.59 32.81 0.86
CA GLY A 250 22.39 34.23 1.17
C GLY A 250 20.96 34.56 1.60
N ALA A 251 19.96 34.05 0.87
CA ALA A 251 18.55 34.26 1.19
C ALA A 251 18.15 33.67 2.55
N VAL A 252 18.67 32.49 2.89
CA VAL A 252 18.41 31.84 4.20
C VAL A 252 19.06 32.62 5.35
N LEU A 253 20.26 33.16 5.15
CA LEU A 253 20.96 33.95 6.17
C LEU A 253 20.27 35.31 6.40
N GLU A 254 19.84 35.97 5.32
CA GLU A 254 19.12 37.24 5.40
C GLU A 254 17.78 37.08 6.13
N ASP A 255 17.04 36.01 5.84
CA ASP A 255 15.77 35.73 6.53
C ASP A 255 16.00 35.42 8.01
N ARG A 256 17.10 34.74 8.36
CA ARG A 256 17.47 34.49 9.76
C ARG A 256 17.84 35.79 10.50
N LEU A 257 18.64 36.66 9.88
CA LEU A 257 18.99 37.97 10.46
C LEU A 257 17.77 38.85 10.67
N ARG A 258 16.80 38.78 9.75
CA ARG A 258 15.53 39.51 9.84
C ARG A 258 14.63 39.01 10.98
N ARG A 259 14.70 37.71 11.32
CA ARG A 259 13.99 37.13 12.46
C ARG A 259 14.68 37.39 13.81
N GLU A 260 16.00 37.58 13.81
CA GLU A 260 16.81 37.81 15.01
C GLU A 260 16.99 39.30 15.35
N ALA A 261 16.51 40.22 14.50
CA ALA A 261 16.48 41.66 14.78
C ALA A 261 15.35 42.02 15.77
N PRO A 262 15.64 42.72 16.89
CA PRO A 262 14.66 43.07 17.94
C PRO A 262 13.67 44.17 17.55
#